data_AF-A0A3M1QFS3-F1
#
_entry.id   AF-A0A3M1QFS3-F1
#
_cell.length_a   1.000
_cell.length_b   1.000
_cell.length_c   1.000
_cell.angle_alpha   90.00
_cell.angle_beta   90.00
_cell.angle_gamma   90.00
#
_symmetry.space_group_name_H-M   'P 1'
#
loop_
_entity.id
_entity.type
_entity.pdbx_description
1 polymer ?
#
loop_
_entity_poly.entity_id
_entity_poly.type
_entity_poly.pdbx_seq_one_letter_code
_entity_poly.pdbx_strand_id
1 'polypeptide(L)'
;GQAWVMAQAGPLPGSPSPLVALSGVALLALAVTALPAPARPWAALGLGALGVVVLEGDVLYLRYFHDLPSLALLEAARQTGQVTGSILALMAHGDAWLAAPLVPGVALAAAAARRRTPPRSARWMAAALMLGVAPGAAWAVRATTARYGRDVQRFSSLQLARRVGVVGYHLVDAWDRVREGIWGVAISEEDRERALSLLAARRSLREGKGPLYGMARGCNLVVIQVESLQGFTVGFEVNGEPVAPTLDRLAREAVYLARCTDQTAYGRTSDAELLSEASLLPVTHGAACFRHGGNRFVALAGVLAERGYTTLSAVPFEGRFWNRRVTHAAYGFATSLFSEAFRPGRGIGWGLNDRDFLA
;
A
#
# COMPACT_ATOMS: atom_id res chain seq x y z
N GLY A 1 13.46 -12.87 -14.83
CA GLY A 1 12.68 -12.44 -13.66
C GLY A 1 13.06 -11.04 -13.23
N GLN A 2 13.84 -10.88 -12.17
CA GLN A 2 14.12 -9.57 -11.55
C GLN A 2 14.63 -8.48 -12.49
N ALA A 3 15.58 -8.80 -13.38
CA ALA A 3 16.11 -7.83 -14.35
C ALA A 3 15.03 -7.28 -15.30
N TRP A 4 14.03 -8.10 -15.64
CA TRP A 4 12.91 -7.70 -16.49
C TRP A 4 11.93 -6.79 -15.74
N VAL A 5 11.62 -7.10 -14.48
CA VAL A 5 10.83 -6.23 -13.59
C VAL A 5 11.50 -4.86 -13.45
N MET A 6 12.82 -4.84 -13.22
CA MET A 6 13.59 -3.61 -13.09
C MET A 6 13.73 -2.85 -14.41
N ALA A 7 13.80 -3.53 -15.56
CA ALA A 7 13.81 -2.89 -16.87
C ALA A 7 12.51 -2.12 -17.15
N GLN A 8 11.36 -2.61 -16.67
CA GLN A 8 10.09 -1.88 -16.77
C GLN A 8 10.02 -0.65 -15.84
N ALA A 9 10.91 -0.55 -14.84
CA ALA A 9 10.92 0.53 -13.86
C ALA A 9 11.86 1.72 -14.20
N GLY A 10 12.55 1.70 -15.34
CA GLY A 10 13.46 2.77 -15.79
C GLY A 10 14.90 2.72 -15.22
N PRO A 11 15.77 3.68 -15.58
CA PRO A 11 17.22 3.64 -15.26
C PRO A 11 17.54 3.72 -13.76
N LEU A 12 18.64 3.08 -13.35
CA LEU A 12 19.04 2.87 -11.95
C LEU A 12 20.04 3.93 -11.45
N PRO A 13 19.76 4.65 -10.34
CA PRO A 13 20.80 5.25 -9.53
C PRO A 13 21.22 4.28 -8.41
N GLY A 14 22.41 3.68 -8.57
CA GLY A 14 23.08 2.87 -7.55
C GLY A 14 23.03 1.35 -7.78
N SER A 15 24.09 0.65 -7.36
CA SER A 15 24.13 -0.82 -7.38
C SER A 15 23.37 -1.38 -6.16
N PRO A 16 22.46 -2.36 -6.37
CA PRO A 16 21.75 -2.97 -5.27
C PRO A 16 22.75 -3.71 -4.36
N SER A 17 22.57 -3.65 -3.05
CA SER A 17 23.26 -4.54 -2.13
C SER A 17 22.62 -5.93 -2.28
N PRO A 18 23.34 -6.93 -2.83
CA PRO A 18 22.75 -8.23 -3.07
C PRO A 18 22.62 -9.05 -1.77
N LEU A 19 23.15 -8.58 -0.64
CA LEU A 19 23.27 -9.34 0.59
C LEU A 19 21.92 -9.85 1.12
N VAL A 20 20.88 -9.02 1.13
CA VAL A 20 19.55 -9.43 1.61
C VAL A 20 18.93 -10.48 0.68
N ALA A 21 18.99 -10.24 -0.63
CA ALA A 21 18.46 -11.18 -1.61
C ALA A 21 19.23 -12.51 -1.61
N LEU A 22 20.57 -12.48 -1.58
CA LEU A 22 21.43 -13.66 -1.56
C LEU A 22 21.24 -14.48 -0.28
N SER A 23 21.17 -13.83 0.88
CA SER A 23 20.95 -14.52 2.15
C SER A 23 19.56 -15.17 2.22
N GLY A 24 18.51 -14.51 1.72
CA GLY A 24 17.18 -15.11 1.63
C GLY A 24 17.11 -16.29 0.66
N VAL A 25 17.72 -16.16 -0.53
CA VAL A 25 17.82 -17.27 -1.49
C VAL A 25 18.62 -18.44 -0.91
N ALA A 26 19.71 -18.17 -0.19
CA ALA A 26 20.49 -19.19 0.49
C ALA A 26 19.67 -19.91 1.57
N LEU A 27 18.89 -19.19 2.38
CA LEU A 27 18.00 -19.80 3.37
C LEU A 27 16.92 -20.68 2.74
N LEU A 28 16.30 -20.23 1.64
CA LEU A 28 15.33 -21.04 0.90
C LEU A 28 15.97 -22.30 0.30
N ALA A 29 17.16 -22.18 -0.30
CA ALA A 29 17.89 -23.31 -0.84
C ALA A 29 18.26 -24.31 0.27
N LEU A 30 18.74 -23.82 1.42
CA LEU A 30 19.06 -24.67 2.56
C LEU A 30 17.80 -25.35 3.12
N ALA A 31 16.67 -24.64 3.22
CA ALA A 31 15.38 -25.21 3.65
C ALA A 31 14.95 -26.37 2.73
N VAL A 32 15.05 -26.18 1.41
CA VAL A 32 14.81 -27.24 0.42
C VAL A 32 15.75 -28.42 0.63
N THR A 33 17.03 -28.19 0.90
CA THR A 33 17.99 -29.29 1.13
C THR A 33 17.78 -30.05 2.44
N ALA A 34 17.13 -29.46 3.45
CA ALA A 34 16.75 -30.15 4.67
C ALA A 34 15.57 -31.13 4.49
N LEU A 35 14.76 -30.96 3.44
CA LEU A 35 13.65 -31.84 3.10
C LEU A 35 14.12 -33.25 2.68
N PRO A 36 13.25 -34.27 2.77
CA PRO A 36 13.49 -35.58 2.20
C PRO A 36 13.86 -35.49 0.71
N ALA A 37 14.82 -36.29 0.25
CA ALA A 37 15.31 -36.27 -1.13
C ALA A 37 14.22 -36.26 -2.22
N PRO A 38 13.16 -37.10 -2.15
CA PRO A 38 12.11 -37.07 -3.18
C PRO A 38 11.31 -35.77 -3.19
N ALA A 39 11.23 -35.05 -2.07
CA ALA A 39 10.46 -33.82 -1.94
C ALA A 39 11.21 -32.57 -2.43
N ARG A 40 12.56 -32.58 -2.42
CA ARG A 40 13.39 -31.41 -2.78
C ARG A 40 13.13 -30.85 -4.17
N PRO A 41 13.15 -31.65 -5.26
CA PRO A 41 12.92 -31.10 -6.59
C PRO A 41 11.53 -30.48 -6.75
N TRP A 42 10.52 -31.09 -6.14
CA TRP A 42 9.16 -30.55 -6.14
C TRP A 42 9.03 -29.30 -5.28
N ALA A 43 9.70 -29.24 -4.14
CA ALA A 43 9.76 -28.04 -3.30
C ALA A 43 10.49 -26.88 -4.01
N ALA A 44 11.60 -27.16 -4.70
CA ALA A 44 12.32 -26.16 -5.50
C ALA A 44 11.45 -25.65 -6.66
N LEU A 45 10.75 -26.54 -7.36
CA LEU A 45 9.81 -26.17 -8.42
C LEU A 45 8.65 -25.33 -7.87
N GLY A 46 8.08 -25.71 -6.73
CA GLY A 46 7.01 -24.97 -6.07
C GLY A 46 7.44 -23.57 -5.64
N LEU A 47 8.63 -23.42 -5.06
CA LEU A 47 9.20 -22.11 -4.75
C LEU A 47 9.46 -21.27 -6.01
N GLY A 48 9.92 -21.91 -7.10
CA GLY A 48 10.07 -21.26 -8.41
C GLY A 48 8.73 -20.76 -8.96
N ALA A 49 7.69 -21.59 -8.92
CA ALA A 49 6.34 -21.23 -9.35
C ALA A 49 5.76 -20.09 -8.51
N LEU A 50 5.93 -20.12 -7.18
CA LEU A 50 5.55 -19.02 -6.30
C LEU A 50 6.31 -17.73 -6.67
N GLY A 51 7.61 -17.83 -6.93
CA GLY A 51 8.40 -16.68 -7.37
C GLY A 51 7.92 -16.10 -8.70
N VAL A 52 7.48 -16.92 -9.65
CA VAL A 52 6.84 -16.47 -10.89
C VAL A 52 5.56 -15.70 -10.60
N VAL A 53 4.66 -16.24 -9.76
CA VAL A 53 3.40 -15.56 -9.38
C VAL A 53 3.67 -14.20 -8.73
N VAL A 54 4.68 -14.11 -7.86
CA VAL A 54 5.07 -12.83 -7.24
C VAL A 54 5.59 -11.83 -8.29
N LEU A 55 6.48 -12.27 -9.19
CA LEU A 55 7.04 -11.42 -10.24
C LEU A 55 5.99 -10.93 -11.25
N GLU A 56 5.01 -11.77 -11.57
CA GLU A 56 3.83 -11.41 -12.36
C GLU A 56 3.04 -10.31 -11.67
N GLY A 57 2.71 -10.50 -10.39
CA GLY A 57 2.06 -9.48 -9.57
C GLY A 57 2.84 -8.16 -9.53
N ASP A 58 4.17 -8.22 -9.40
CA ASP A 58 5.05 -7.05 -9.42
C ASP A 58 4.92 -6.27 -10.73
N VAL A 59 4.92 -6.96 -11.88
CA VAL A 59 4.83 -6.30 -13.18
C VAL A 59 3.47 -5.68 -13.45
N LEU A 60 2.39 -6.39 -13.10
CA LEU A 60 1.04 -5.85 -13.23
C LEU A 60 0.89 -4.59 -12.37
N TYR A 61 1.38 -4.64 -11.14
CA TYR A 61 1.30 -3.51 -10.22
C TYR A 61 2.18 -2.34 -10.67
N LEU A 62 3.40 -2.60 -11.14
CA LEU A 62 4.31 -1.58 -11.69
C LEU A 62 3.72 -0.83 -12.88
N ARG A 63 3.01 -1.51 -13.78
CA ARG A 63 2.43 -0.88 -14.98
C ARG A 63 1.41 0.19 -14.69
N TYR A 64 0.62 -0.02 -13.64
CA TYR A 64 -0.48 0.87 -13.32
C TYR A 64 -0.12 1.85 -12.19
N PHE A 65 0.62 1.37 -11.19
CA PHE A 65 0.91 2.15 -9.98
C PHE A 65 2.35 2.67 -9.92
N HIS A 66 3.23 2.29 -10.86
CA HIS A 66 4.65 2.66 -10.87
C HIS A 66 5.39 2.36 -9.56
N ASP A 67 4.94 1.32 -8.84
CA ASP A 67 5.51 0.89 -7.57
C ASP A 67 5.43 -0.65 -7.44
N LEU A 68 5.85 -1.23 -6.31
CA LEU A 68 5.72 -2.67 -6.03
C LEU A 68 4.66 -2.96 -4.95
N PRO A 69 3.94 -4.09 -5.04
CA PRO A 69 2.92 -4.47 -4.08
C PRO A 69 3.56 -4.99 -2.78
N SER A 70 3.12 -4.47 -1.64
CA SER A 70 3.45 -5.04 -0.33
C SER A 70 2.49 -6.16 0.07
N LEU A 71 2.91 -7.02 0.99
CA LEU A 71 2.04 -8.03 1.58
C LEU A 71 0.87 -7.42 2.34
N ALA A 72 1.07 -6.25 2.96
CA ALA A 72 0.00 -5.50 3.60
C ALA A 72 -1.06 -5.03 2.58
N LEU A 73 -0.65 -4.73 1.34
CA LEU A 73 -1.59 -4.42 0.27
C LEU A 73 -2.39 -5.64 -0.17
N LEU A 74 -1.78 -6.83 -0.28
CA LEU A 74 -2.51 -8.05 -0.65
C LEU A 74 -3.62 -8.38 0.36
N GLU A 75 -3.35 -8.16 1.64
CA GLU A 75 -4.34 -8.32 2.69
C GLU A 75 -5.48 -7.29 2.56
N ALA A 76 -5.16 -6.03 2.29
CA ALA A 76 -6.15 -4.98 2.01
C ALA A 76 -6.99 -5.29 0.76
N ALA A 77 -6.36 -5.77 -0.31
CA ALA A 77 -7.02 -6.13 -1.57
C ALA A 77 -8.02 -7.29 -1.39
N ARG A 78 -7.68 -8.26 -0.53
CA ARG A 78 -8.61 -9.35 -0.15
C ARG A 78 -9.85 -8.82 0.56
N GLN A 79 -9.72 -7.74 1.33
CA GLN A 79 -10.83 -7.13 2.07
C GLN A 79 -11.71 -6.24 1.18
N THR A 80 -11.16 -5.67 0.11
CA THR A 80 -11.92 -4.84 -0.84
C THR A 80 -12.65 -5.65 -1.90
N GLY A 81 -12.13 -6.82 -2.30
CA GLY A 81 -12.81 -7.87 -3.10
C GLY A 81 -13.27 -7.51 -4.52
N GLN A 82 -13.37 -6.22 -4.85
CA GLN A 82 -13.98 -5.67 -6.07
C GLN A 82 -12.93 -5.11 -7.04
N VAL A 83 -11.65 -5.08 -6.65
CA VAL A 83 -10.55 -4.50 -7.46
C VAL A 83 -9.90 -5.53 -8.40
N THR A 84 -10.20 -6.81 -8.24
CA THR A 84 -9.58 -7.92 -8.99
C THR A 84 -9.87 -7.85 -10.49
N GLY A 85 -11.06 -7.40 -10.89
CA GLY A 85 -11.41 -7.25 -12.31
C GLY A 85 -10.54 -6.24 -13.05
N SER A 86 -10.23 -5.11 -12.40
CA SER A 86 -9.33 -4.09 -12.95
C SER A 86 -7.87 -4.56 -13.04
N ILE A 87 -7.43 -5.41 -12.10
CA ILE A 87 -6.09 -5.99 -12.11
C ILE A 87 -5.92 -6.96 -13.29
N LEU A 88 -6.92 -7.80 -13.54
CA LEU A 88 -6.88 -8.75 -14.67
C LEU A 88 -6.85 -8.05 -16.03
N ALA A 89 -7.49 -6.87 -16.15
CA ALA A 89 -7.46 -6.08 -17.38
C ALA A 89 -6.07 -5.51 -17.71
N LEU A 90 -5.14 -5.48 -16.75
CA LEU A 90 -3.76 -4.99 -16.93
C LEU A 90 -2.79 -6.08 -17.38
N MET A 91 -3.24 -7.34 -17.46
CA MET A 91 -2.41 -8.47 -17.90
C MET A 91 -2.09 -8.34 -19.40
N ALA A 92 -0.80 -8.42 -19.72
CA ALA A 92 -0.35 -8.45 -21.12
C ALA A 92 0.02 -9.88 -21.51
N HIS A 93 -0.26 -10.24 -22.77
CA HIS A 93 0.05 -11.57 -23.30
C HIS A 93 1.54 -11.94 -23.18
N GLY A 94 2.45 -10.94 -23.16
CA GLY A 94 3.89 -11.15 -23.01
C GLY A 94 4.35 -11.58 -21.61
N ASP A 95 3.49 -11.45 -20.58
CA ASP A 95 3.88 -11.71 -19.20
C ASP A 95 4.12 -13.20 -18.95
N ALA A 96 3.34 -14.05 -19.63
CA ALA A 96 3.42 -15.51 -19.56
C ALA A 96 4.83 -16.09 -19.83
N TRP A 97 5.73 -15.32 -20.46
CA TRP A 97 7.14 -15.66 -20.58
C TRP A 97 7.83 -15.90 -19.22
N LEU A 98 7.41 -15.23 -18.14
CA LEU A 98 7.94 -15.45 -16.79
C LEU A 98 7.72 -16.90 -16.32
N ALA A 99 6.65 -17.56 -16.79
CA ALA A 99 6.35 -18.95 -16.48
C ALA A 99 7.08 -19.96 -17.37
N ALA A 100 7.71 -19.54 -18.47
CA ALA A 100 8.38 -20.44 -19.41
C ALA A 100 9.42 -21.38 -18.76
N PRO A 101 10.22 -20.96 -17.76
CA PRO A 101 11.17 -21.85 -17.08
C PRO A 101 10.53 -22.98 -16.26
N LEU A 102 9.24 -22.87 -15.90
CA LEU A 102 8.55 -23.89 -15.10
C LEU A 102 8.32 -25.18 -15.89
N VAL A 103 8.14 -25.08 -17.21
CA VAL A 103 7.88 -26.23 -18.10
C VAL A 103 9.05 -27.23 -18.11
N PRO A 104 10.30 -26.85 -18.44
CA PRO A 104 11.45 -27.74 -18.27
C PRO A 104 11.71 -28.07 -16.80
N GLY A 105 11.33 -27.16 -15.88
CA GLY A 105 11.41 -27.38 -14.43
C GLY A 105 10.67 -28.64 -13.95
N VAL A 106 9.49 -28.93 -14.51
CA VAL A 106 8.72 -30.16 -14.19
C VAL A 106 9.51 -31.42 -14.57
N ALA A 107 10.07 -31.45 -15.79
CA ALA A 107 10.84 -32.60 -16.27
C ALA A 107 12.12 -32.80 -15.43
N LEU A 108 12.83 -31.72 -15.10
CA LEU A 108 14.00 -31.74 -14.23
C LEU A 108 13.64 -32.21 -12.81
N ALA A 109 12.50 -31.76 -12.27
CA ALA A 109 12.04 -32.16 -10.96
C ALA A 109 11.73 -33.66 -10.91
N ALA A 110 11.02 -34.18 -11.91
CA ALA A 110 10.71 -35.60 -12.04
C ALA A 110 11.98 -36.46 -12.23
N ALA A 111 12.95 -35.99 -13.03
CA ALA A 111 14.24 -36.67 -13.21
C ALA A 111 15.09 -36.67 -11.93
N ALA A 112 15.13 -35.56 -11.20
CA ALA A 112 15.87 -35.44 -9.95
C ALA A 112 15.23 -36.23 -8.80
N ALA A 113 13.90 -36.34 -8.74
CA ALA A 113 13.18 -37.12 -7.73
C ALA A 113 13.50 -38.62 -7.79
N ARG A 114 13.93 -39.11 -8.98
CA ARG A 114 14.35 -40.50 -9.21
C ARG A 114 15.80 -40.80 -8.80
N ARG A 115 16.61 -39.78 -8.45
CA ARG A 115 18.01 -39.96 -8.05
C ARG A 115 18.14 -40.35 -6.57
N ARG A 116 19.18 -41.13 -6.24
CA ARG A 116 19.44 -41.65 -4.88
C ARG A 116 19.57 -40.53 -3.84
N THR A 117 19.11 -40.81 -2.62
CA THR A 117 19.14 -39.91 -1.47
C THR A 117 20.57 -39.50 -1.11
N PRO A 118 20.87 -38.21 -0.91
CA PRO A 118 22.11 -37.81 -0.26
C PRO A 118 22.12 -38.32 1.19
N PRO A 119 23.32 -38.50 1.79
CA PRO A 119 23.44 -39.05 3.14
C PRO A 119 22.71 -38.17 4.17
N ARG A 120 22.22 -38.77 5.26
CA ARG A 120 21.56 -38.06 6.38
C ARG A 120 22.40 -36.88 6.89
N SER A 121 23.73 -36.95 6.80
CA SER A 121 24.67 -35.88 7.14
C SER A 121 24.47 -34.58 6.35
N ALA A 122 24.06 -34.64 5.08
CA ALA A 122 23.81 -33.45 4.27
C ALA A 122 22.60 -32.64 4.75
N ARG A 123 21.59 -33.30 5.34
CA ARG A 123 20.40 -32.63 5.90
C ARG A 123 20.74 -31.90 7.19
N TRP A 124 21.50 -32.55 8.06
CA TRP A 124 21.97 -31.96 9.31
C TRP A 124 22.98 -30.84 9.06
N MET A 125 23.85 -30.99 8.06
CA MET A 125 24.76 -29.92 7.63
C MET A 125 23.99 -28.72 7.06
N ALA A 126 22.96 -28.94 6.24
CA ALA A 126 22.09 -27.86 5.78
C ALA A 126 21.36 -27.17 6.94
N ALA A 127 20.85 -27.92 7.91
CA ALA A 127 20.23 -27.37 9.12
C ALA A 127 21.22 -26.55 9.97
N ALA A 128 22.44 -27.04 10.15
CA ALA A 128 23.50 -26.33 10.86
C ALA A 128 23.92 -25.05 10.13
N LEU A 129 24.03 -25.09 8.80
CA LEU A 129 24.30 -23.91 7.97
C LEU A 129 23.14 -22.90 8.04
N MET A 130 21.88 -23.34 8.09
CA MET A 130 20.74 -22.43 8.30
C MET A 130 20.84 -21.71 9.64
N LEU A 131 21.18 -22.43 10.72
CA LEU A 131 21.36 -21.83 12.03
C LEU A 131 22.49 -20.78 12.05
N GLY A 132 23.52 -20.95 11.21
CA GLY A 132 24.59 -19.96 11.06
C GLY A 132 24.23 -18.76 10.15
N VAL A 133 23.51 -18.99 9.05
CA VAL A 133 23.16 -17.96 8.06
C VAL A 133 21.95 -17.11 8.50
N ALA A 134 20.98 -17.71 9.21
CA ALA A 134 19.74 -17.04 9.58
C ALA A 134 19.94 -15.78 10.45
N PRO A 135 20.83 -15.77 11.47
CA PRO A 135 21.10 -14.55 12.25
C PRO A 135 21.71 -13.43 11.41
N GLY A 136 22.62 -13.76 10.49
CA GLY A 136 23.23 -12.79 9.57
C GLY A 136 22.21 -12.22 8.57
N ALA A 137 21.34 -13.06 8.02
CA ALA A 137 20.24 -12.63 7.16
C ALA A 137 19.25 -11.73 7.91
N ALA A 138 18.84 -12.13 9.12
CA ALA A 138 17.96 -11.34 9.98
C ALA A 138 18.60 -10.00 10.34
N TRP A 139 19.90 -9.98 10.67
CA TRP A 139 20.63 -8.74 10.91
C TRP A 139 20.68 -7.85 9.66
N ALA A 140 20.97 -8.42 8.49
CA ALA A 140 21.01 -7.66 7.24
C ALA A 140 19.64 -7.03 6.91
N VAL A 141 18.54 -7.78 7.07
CA VAL A 141 17.16 -7.27 6.94
C VAL A 141 16.89 -6.17 7.98
N ARG A 142 17.28 -6.37 9.24
CA ARG A 142 17.08 -5.39 10.32
C ARG A 142 17.89 -4.11 10.12
N ALA A 143 19.12 -4.22 9.61
CA ALA A 143 19.96 -3.09 9.27
C ALA A 143 19.39 -2.32 8.06
N THR A 144 18.91 -3.04 7.05
CA THR A 144 18.23 -2.44 5.89
C THR A 144 16.97 -1.68 6.31
N THR A 145 16.13 -2.31 7.15
CA THR A 145 14.89 -1.68 7.63
C THR A 145 15.17 -0.47 8.52
N ALA A 146 16.16 -0.52 9.40
CA ALA A 146 16.56 0.63 10.22
C ALA A 146 17.07 1.79 9.36
N ARG A 147 17.94 1.51 8.39
CA ARG A 147 18.56 2.51 7.51
C ARG A 147 17.56 3.17 6.57
N TYR A 148 16.62 2.41 6.02
CA TYR A 148 15.65 2.91 5.04
C TYR A 148 14.25 3.14 5.62
N GLY A 149 14.02 2.81 6.90
CA GLY A 149 12.72 3.00 7.57
C GLY A 149 12.68 4.18 8.54
N ARG A 150 13.83 4.69 9.01
CA ARG A 150 13.87 5.81 9.98
C ARG A 150 14.03 7.18 9.33
N ASP A 151 14.83 7.31 8.28
CA ASP A 151 15.25 8.63 7.77
C ASP A 151 14.64 9.03 6.42
N VAL A 152 14.02 8.07 5.72
CA VAL A 152 13.37 8.32 4.43
C VAL A 152 11.92 7.92 4.62
N GLN A 153 11.00 8.89 4.56
CA GLN A 153 9.59 8.59 4.35
C GLN A 153 9.51 7.66 3.14
N ARG A 154 9.21 6.38 3.38
CA ARG A 154 9.17 5.34 2.34
C ARG A 154 7.94 5.59 1.48
N PHE A 155 8.02 6.56 0.59
CA PHE A 155 6.96 6.90 -0.36
C PHE A 155 6.87 5.92 -1.54
N SER A 156 7.84 5.01 -1.69
CA SER A 156 7.84 4.01 -2.76
C SER A 156 8.59 2.73 -2.38
N SER A 157 7.90 1.60 -2.53
CA SER A 157 8.47 0.25 -2.42
C SER A 157 9.51 -0.04 -3.51
N LEU A 158 9.31 0.51 -4.71
CA LEU A 158 10.24 0.44 -5.83
C LEU A 158 11.60 1.08 -5.49
N GLN A 159 11.62 2.18 -4.74
CA GLN A 159 12.90 2.77 -4.29
C GLN A 159 13.69 1.83 -3.38
N LEU A 160 13.02 1.05 -2.52
CA LEU A 160 13.67 0.04 -1.70
C LEU A 160 14.15 -1.13 -2.57
N ALA A 161 13.31 -1.62 -3.49
CA ALA A 161 13.68 -2.70 -4.40
C ALA A 161 14.86 -2.33 -5.32
N ARG A 162 15.00 -1.06 -5.72
CA ARG A 162 16.19 -0.57 -6.46
C ARG A 162 17.49 -0.71 -5.64
N ARG A 163 17.40 -0.71 -4.30
CA ARG A 163 18.57 -0.81 -3.40
C ARG A 163 18.88 -2.23 -2.94
N VAL A 164 17.89 -3.11 -2.81
CA VAL A 164 18.10 -4.48 -2.29
C VAL A 164 17.67 -5.59 -3.25
N GLY A 165 17.22 -5.22 -4.45
CA GLY A 165 16.62 -6.12 -5.43
C GLY A 165 15.15 -6.45 -5.10
N VAL A 166 14.41 -6.93 -6.09
CA VAL A 166 12.98 -7.30 -5.96
C VAL A 166 12.76 -8.35 -4.85
N VAL A 167 13.58 -9.41 -4.84
CA VAL A 167 13.47 -10.44 -3.79
C VAL A 167 13.88 -9.89 -2.43
N GLY A 168 14.92 -9.05 -2.37
CA GLY A 168 15.32 -8.41 -1.12
C GLY A 168 14.22 -7.53 -0.54
N TYR A 169 13.48 -6.80 -1.39
CA TYR A 169 12.31 -6.03 -1.01
C TYR A 169 11.23 -6.92 -0.41
N HIS A 170 10.79 -7.97 -1.11
CA HIS A 170 9.74 -8.88 -0.62
C HIS A 170 10.12 -9.58 0.69
N LEU A 171 11.41 -9.89 0.88
CA LEU A 171 11.91 -10.44 2.15
C LEU A 171 11.87 -9.43 3.30
N VAL A 172 12.24 -8.17 3.02
CA VAL A 172 12.14 -7.07 3.99
C VAL A 172 10.69 -6.81 4.37
N ASP A 173 9.79 -6.76 3.39
CA ASP A 173 8.36 -6.55 3.61
C ASP A 173 7.71 -7.70 4.39
N ALA A 174 8.04 -8.95 4.05
CA ALA A 174 7.64 -10.14 4.81
C ALA A 174 8.12 -10.11 6.26
N TRP A 175 9.38 -9.73 6.47
CA TRP A 175 9.93 -9.59 7.81
C TRP A 175 9.20 -8.52 8.62
N ASP A 176 9.02 -7.33 8.06
CA ASP A 176 8.32 -6.23 8.72
C ASP A 176 6.88 -6.68 9.11
N ARG A 177 6.17 -7.37 8.20
CA ARG A 177 4.80 -7.89 8.44
C ARG A 177 4.73 -8.97 9.52
N VAL A 178 5.67 -9.92 9.53
CA VAL A 178 5.72 -10.98 10.55
C VAL A 178 6.10 -10.40 11.90
N ARG A 179 7.09 -9.50 11.93
CA ARG A 179 7.56 -8.83 13.14
C ARG A 179 6.43 -8.04 13.79
N GLU A 180 5.70 -7.23 13.02
CA GLU A 180 4.53 -6.49 13.52
C GLU A 180 3.43 -7.42 14.06
N GLY A 181 3.19 -8.57 13.41
CA GLY A 181 2.19 -9.53 13.86
C GLY A 181 2.55 -10.23 15.17
N ILE A 182 3.84 -10.52 15.39
CA ILE A 182 4.31 -11.25 16.59
C ILE A 182 4.52 -10.30 17.78
N TRP A 183 5.21 -9.18 17.55
CA TRP A 183 5.65 -8.29 18.62
C TRP A 183 4.87 -6.97 18.71
N GLY A 184 3.95 -6.74 17.78
CA GLY A 184 3.28 -5.44 17.65
C GLY A 184 4.25 -4.31 17.27
N VAL A 185 3.71 -3.10 17.25
CA VAL A 185 4.51 -1.87 17.19
C VAL A 185 4.44 -1.23 18.58
N ALA A 186 5.42 -1.52 19.43
CA ALA A 186 5.57 -0.81 20.69
C ALA A 186 6.06 0.62 20.41
N ILE A 187 5.26 1.62 20.77
CA ILE A 187 5.66 3.02 20.71
C ILE A 187 6.53 3.29 21.94
N SER A 188 7.79 3.65 21.75
CA SER A 188 8.66 4.04 22.86
C SER A 188 8.27 5.44 23.38
N GLU A 189 8.61 5.74 24.64
CA GLU A 189 8.44 7.11 25.15
C GLU A 189 9.27 8.11 24.33
N GLU A 190 10.45 7.72 23.84
CA GLU A 190 11.26 8.54 22.93
C GLU A 190 10.52 8.88 21.63
N ASP A 191 9.83 7.91 21.02
CA ASP A 191 9.03 8.13 19.81
C ASP A 191 7.86 9.09 20.08
N ARG A 192 7.23 8.96 21.25
CA ARG A 192 6.14 9.82 21.69
C ARG A 192 6.61 11.26 21.94
N GLU A 193 7.71 11.44 22.66
CA GLU A 193 8.32 12.76 22.91
C GLU A 193 8.77 13.43 21.61
N ARG A 194 9.35 12.67 20.69
CA ARG A 194 9.73 13.15 19.35
C ARG A 194 8.52 13.62 18.55
N ALA A 195 7.41 12.88 18.57
CA ALA A 195 6.18 13.29 17.91
C ALA A 195 5.59 14.58 18.54
N LEU A 196 5.55 14.66 19.87
CA LEU A 196 5.02 15.83 20.58
C LEU A 196 5.88 17.07 20.37
N SER A 197 7.21 16.95 20.40
CA SER A 197 8.13 18.06 20.14
C SER A 197 8.01 18.57 18.70
N LEU A 198 7.85 17.68 17.72
CA LEU A 198 7.59 18.06 16.32
C LEU A 198 6.25 18.81 16.16
N LEU A 199 5.21 18.39 16.86
CA LEU A 199 3.93 19.11 16.89
C LEU A 199 4.06 20.45 17.61
N ALA A 200 4.83 20.55 18.69
CA ALA A 200 5.06 21.80 19.41
C ALA A 200 5.83 22.81 18.56
N ALA A 201 6.90 22.37 17.88
CA ALA A 201 7.73 23.22 17.01
C ALA A 201 6.94 23.82 15.83
N ARG A 202 5.91 23.12 15.34
CA ARG A 202 5.03 23.60 14.25
C ARG A 202 3.76 24.29 14.75
N ARG A 203 3.66 24.68 16.03
CA ARG A 203 2.45 25.30 16.57
C ARG A 203 2.14 26.64 15.88
N SER A 204 3.15 27.47 15.67
CA SER A 204 3.00 28.81 15.07
C SER A 204 2.38 28.78 13.67
N LEU A 205 2.65 27.74 12.88
CA LEU A 205 2.06 27.54 11.54
C LEU A 205 0.55 27.26 11.58
N ARG A 206 0.01 26.92 12.74
CA ARG A 206 -1.41 26.58 12.98
C ARG A 206 -2.09 27.56 13.92
N GLU A 207 -1.41 28.65 14.27
CA GLU A 207 -2.02 29.73 15.03
C GLU A 207 -3.00 30.45 14.09
N GLY A 208 -4.28 30.37 14.44
CA GLY A 208 -5.37 31.01 13.71
C GLY A 208 -5.20 32.53 13.65
N LYS A 209 -4.52 33.00 12.61
CA LYS A 209 -4.12 34.39 12.38
C LYS A 209 -4.39 34.78 10.93
N GLY A 210 -4.39 36.08 10.67
CA GLY A 210 -4.57 36.62 9.33
C GLY A 210 -6.03 36.95 8.99
N PRO A 211 -6.28 37.53 7.82
CA PRO A 211 -7.55 38.17 7.48
C PRO A 211 -8.73 37.20 7.32
N LEU A 212 -8.46 35.92 7.04
CA LEU A 212 -9.50 34.89 6.85
C LEU A 212 -9.86 34.16 8.16
N TYR A 213 -9.10 34.37 9.24
CA TYR A 213 -9.29 33.61 10.47
C TYR A 213 -10.67 33.92 11.09
N GLY A 214 -11.48 32.87 11.27
CA GLY A 214 -12.80 32.98 11.90
C GLY A 214 -13.92 33.51 10.99
N MET A 215 -13.65 33.81 9.72
CA MET A 215 -14.63 34.41 8.79
C MET A 215 -15.89 33.55 8.57
N ALA A 216 -15.79 32.23 8.73
CA ALA A 216 -16.89 31.27 8.57
C ALA A 216 -17.35 30.65 9.91
N ARG A 217 -17.11 31.31 11.05
CA ARG A 217 -17.54 30.81 12.37
C ARG A 217 -19.06 30.67 12.42
N GLY A 218 -19.55 29.50 12.81
CA GLY A 218 -20.98 29.21 12.91
C GLY A 218 -21.65 28.84 11.58
N CYS A 219 -20.93 28.90 10.45
CA CYS A 219 -21.43 28.41 9.17
C CYS A 219 -21.38 26.89 9.13
N ASN A 220 -22.23 26.29 8.28
CA ASN A 220 -22.14 24.87 7.93
C ASN A 220 -20.88 24.61 7.11
N LEU A 221 -20.26 23.44 7.31
CA LEU A 221 -19.16 22.94 6.49
C LEU A 221 -19.67 21.77 5.64
N VAL A 222 -19.51 21.89 4.32
CA VAL A 222 -19.77 20.81 3.37
C VAL A 222 -18.45 20.48 2.67
N VAL A 223 -18.02 19.22 2.80
CA VAL A 223 -16.80 18.72 2.15
C VAL A 223 -17.22 17.76 1.04
N ILE A 224 -16.81 18.06 -0.19
CA ILE A 224 -17.07 17.21 -1.36
C ILE A 224 -15.75 16.62 -1.82
N GLN A 225 -15.60 15.31 -1.66
CA GLN A 225 -14.47 14.57 -2.21
C GLN A 225 -14.81 14.14 -3.65
N VAL A 226 -13.98 14.57 -4.61
CA VAL A 226 -14.17 14.23 -6.03
C VAL A 226 -13.18 13.14 -6.41
N GLU A 227 -13.70 11.99 -6.81
CA GLU A 227 -12.89 10.79 -7.08
C GLU A 227 -12.01 10.99 -8.33
N SER A 228 -10.72 10.68 -8.20
CA SER A 228 -9.73 10.69 -9.28
C SER A 228 -9.63 12.00 -10.10
N LEU A 229 -10.07 13.13 -9.55
CA LEU A 229 -9.96 14.45 -10.18
C LEU A 229 -8.53 14.97 -10.12
N GLN A 230 -8.01 15.44 -11.27
CA GLN A 230 -6.70 16.08 -11.35
C GLN A 230 -6.84 17.55 -11.74
N GLY A 231 -5.94 18.41 -11.23
CA GLY A 231 -6.03 19.86 -11.42
C GLY A 231 -6.01 20.33 -12.88
N PHE A 232 -5.52 19.53 -13.83
CA PHE A 232 -5.51 19.89 -15.24
C PHE A 232 -6.91 20.03 -15.85
N THR A 233 -7.95 19.47 -15.23
CA THR A 233 -9.32 19.52 -15.77
C THR A 233 -9.94 20.90 -15.72
N VAL A 234 -9.44 21.79 -14.85
CA VAL A 234 -9.91 23.17 -14.73
C VAL A 234 -9.37 23.98 -15.91
N GLY A 235 -10.26 24.53 -16.72
CA GLY A 235 -9.96 25.23 -17.96
C GLY A 235 -9.58 24.32 -19.12
N PHE A 236 -9.80 23.01 -18.99
CA PHE A 236 -9.54 22.06 -20.07
C PHE A 236 -10.74 21.92 -21.00
N GLU A 237 -10.48 21.96 -22.31
CA GLU A 237 -11.49 21.88 -23.35
C GLU A 237 -11.22 20.72 -24.29
N VAL A 238 -12.28 20.08 -24.78
CA VAL A 238 -12.23 19.08 -25.84
C VAL A 238 -13.15 19.53 -26.95
N ASN A 239 -12.61 19.71 -28.15
CA ASN A 239 -13.34 20.25 -29.32
C ASN A 239 -14.01 21.61 -29.06
N GLY A 240 -13.39 22.46 -28.22
CA GLY A 240 -13.91 23.79 -27.87
C GLY A 240 -14.99 23.80 -26.79
N GLU A 241 -15.31 22.63 -26.21
CA GLU A 241 -16.26 22.52 -25.10
C GLU A 241 -15.53 22.28 -23.77
N PRO A 242 -15.83 23.05 -22.71
CA PRO A 242 -15.23 22.84 -21.38
C PRO A 242 -15.58 21.47 -20.80
N VAL A 243 -14.58 20.76 -20.30
CA VAL A 243 -14.77 19.44 -19.67
C VAL A 243 -15.42 19.57 -18.29
N ALA A 244 -15.11 20.61 -17.53
CA ALA A 244 -15.59 20.80 -16.17
C ALA A 244 -16.12 22.23 -15.89
N PRO A 245 -17.15 22.70 -16.63
CA PRO A 245 -17.59 24.10 -16.60
C PRO A 245 -18.02 24.60 -15.21
N THR A 246 -18.53 23.70 -14.35
CA THR A 246 -18.88 24.04 -12.97
C THR A 246 -17.62 24.30 -12.12
N LEU A 247 -16.57 23.49 -12.30
CA LEU A 247 -15.30 23.70 -11.60
C LEU A 247 -14.59 24.97 -12.09
N ASP A 248 -14.69 25.26 -13.40
CA ASP A 248 -14.13 26.49 -13.98
C ASP A 248 -14.77 27.74 -13.38
N ARG A 249 -16.09 27.71 -13.15
CA ARG A 249 -16.80 28.80 -12.47
C ARG A 249 -16.35 28.92 -11.01
N LEU A 250 -16.32 27.81 -10.26
CA LEU A 250 -15.90 27.81 -8.86
C LEU A 250 -14.46 28.30 -8.68
N ALA A 251 -13.55 27.96 -9.60
CA ALA A 251 -12.17 28.42 -9.56
C ALA A 251 -12.02 29.95 -9.70
N ARG A 252 -13.01 30.64 -10.30
CA ARG A 252 -13.05 32.11 -10.41
C ARG A 252 -13.72 32.79 -9.21
N GLU A 253 -14.63 32.11 -8.55
CA GLU A 253 -15.48 32.67 -7.49
C GLU A 253 -15.00 32.32 -6.07
N ALA A 254 -14.15 31.29 -5.93
CA ALA A 254 -13.68 30.78 -4.65
C ALA A 254 -12.15 30.79 -4.53
N VAL A 255 -11.66 30.49 -3.32
CA VAL A 255 -10.22 30.25 -3.10
C VAL A 255 -9.82 28.96 -3.81
N TYR A 256 -9.09 29.10 -4.91
CA TYR A 256 -8.58 27.97 -5.69
C TYR A 256 -7.08 27.74 -5.44
N LEU A 257 -6.73 26.53 -5.02
CA LEU A 257 -5.35 26.12 -4.77
C LEU A 257 -4.78 25.38 -5.98
N ALA A 258 -4.26 26.13 -6.96
CA ALA A 258 -3.70 25.57 -8.20
C ALA A 258 -2.43 24.72 -8.00
N ARG A 259 -1.79 24.78 -6.82
CA ARG A 259 -0.57 24.03 -6.48
C ARG A 259 -0.80 23.16 -5.25
N CYS A 260 -1.82 22.31 -5.32
CA CYS A 260 -2.12 21.30 -4.32
C CYS A 260 -1.75 19.91 -4.89
N THR A 261 -1.22 19.02 -4.06
CA THR A 261 -0.83 17.66 -4.47
C THR A 261 -1.41 16.68 -3.46
N ASP A 262 -1.98 15.59 -3.93
CA ASP A 262 -2.42 14.52 -3.04
C ASP A 262 -1.19 13.87 -2.39
N GLN A 263 -1.37 13.39 -1.16
CA GLN A 263 -0.33 12.70 -0.39
C GLN A 263 -0.74 11.26 -0.10
N THR A 264 -1.59 10.69 -0.97
CA THR A 264 -2.13 9.35 -0.79
C THR A 264 -1.08 8.29 -1.13
N ALA A 265 -1.27 7.07 -0.60
CA ALA A 265 -0.40 5.93 -0.89
C ALA A 265 -1.27 4.74 -1.31
N TYR A 266 -1.14 3.60 -0.65
CA TYR A 266 -1.86 2.37 -0.99
C TYR A 266 -3.35 2.41 -0.60
N GLY A 267 -3.74 3.26 0.36
CA GLY A 267 -5.13 3.41 0.78
C GLY A 267 -5.96 4.32 -0.11
N ARG A 268 -5.35 5.04 -1.07
CA ARG A 268 -6.03 5.83 -2.13
C ARG A 268 -7.09 6.76 -1.52
N THR A 269 -8.36 6.56 -1.88
CA THR A 269 -9.52 7.30 -1.35
C THR A 269 -9.53 7.34 0.19
N SER A 270 -9.19 6.25 0.87
CA SER A 270 -9.17 6.19 2.35
C SER A 270 -7.99 6.91 2.98
N ASP A 271 -6.87 7.04 2.26
CA ASP A 271 -5.75 7.88 2.70
C ASP A 271 -6.11 9.36 2.54
N ALA A 272 -6.86 9.73 1.49
CA ALA A 272 -7.38 11.09 1.34
C ALA A 272 -8.33 11.46 2.50
N GLU A 273 -9.21 10.53 2.90
CA GLU A 273 -10.07 10.69 4.08
C GLU A 273 -9.25 10.87 5.37
N LEU A 274 -8.16 10.10 5.56
CA LEU A 274 -7.27 10.28 6.72
C LEU A 274 -6.57 11.64 6.73
N LEU A 275 -6.07 12.08 5.58
CA LEU A 275 -5.38 13.36 5.41
C LEU A 275 -6.32 14.52 5.72
N SER A 276 -7.55 14.49 5.19
CA SER A 276 -8.53 15.57 5.37
C SER A 276 -9.11 15.60 6.78
N GLU A 277 -9.42 14.43 7.36
CA GLU A 277 -10.04 14.36 8.68
C GLU A 277 -9.02 14.52 9.81
N ALA A 278 -7.88 13.82 9.76
CA ALA A 278 -6.96 13.75 10.89
C ALA A 278 -5.67 14.55 10.70
N SER A 279 -5.40 15.11 9.51
CA SER A 279 -4.13 15.78 9.19
C SER A 279 -2.91 14.87 9.43
N LEU A 280 -3.06 13.58 9.13
CA LEU A 280 -2.01 12.56 9.27
C LEU A 280 -1.64 11.99 7.91
N LEU A 281 -0.35 11.82 7.67
CA LEU A 281 0.15 11.11 6.50
C LEU A 281 -0.23 9.62 6.59
N PRO A 282 -0.51 8.97 5.45
CA PRO A 282 -0.79 7.54 5.43
C PRO A 282 0.45 6.71 5.80
N VAL A 283 0.21 5.44 6.11
CA VAL A 283 1.29 4.47 6.33
C VAL A 283 2.06 4.21 5.05
N THR A 284 3.33 3.84 5.18
CA THR A 284 4.20 3.59 4.03
C THR A 284 3.90 2.27 3.31
N HIS A 285 3.11 1.37 3.91
CA HIS A 285 2.74 0.07 3.30
C HIS A 285 1.31 -0.33 3.68
N GLY A 286 0.51 -0.76 2.69
CA GLY A 286 -0.91 -1.06 2.89
C GLY A 286 -1.72 0.19 3.22
N ALA A 287 -2.99 0.02 3.61
CA ALA A 287 -3.87 1.15 3.89
C ALA A 287 -4.06 1.38 5.40
N ALA A 288 -4.00 2.63 5.83
CA ALA A 288 -4.14 3.00 7.24
C ALA A 288 -5.51 2.60 7.80
N CYS A 289 -6.56 2.66 6.98
CA CYS A 289 -7.92 2.28 7.37
C CYS A 289 -8.07 0.81 7.80
N PHE A 290 -7.29 -0.11 7.20
CA PHE A 290 -7.32 -1.53 7.58
C PHE A 290 -6.37 -1.84 8.73
N ARG A 291 -5.20 -1.21 8.77
CA ARG A 291 -4.16 -1.49 9.77
C ARG A 291 -4.41 -0.79 11.11
N HIS A 292 -4.98 0.41 11.05
CA HIS A 292 -5.09 1.35 12.17
C HIS A 292 -6.47 1.98 12.28
N GLY A 293 -7.49 1.45 11.59
CA GLY A 293 -8.81 2.06 11.56
C GLY A 293 -9.50 2.16 12.92
N GLY A 294 -9.15 1.29 13.87
CA GLY A 294 -9.65 1.33 15.24
C GLY A 294 -8.87 2.23 16.20
N ASN A 295 -7.87 2.99 15.72
CA ASN A 295 -7.14 3.94 16.56
C ASN A 295 -8.05 5.08 17.03
N ARG A 296 -7.63 5.78 18.09
CA ARG A 296 -8.24 7.04 18.50
C ARG A 296 -7.66 8.18 17.68
N PHE A 297 -8.51 8.91 16.95
CA PHE A 297 -8.12 10.08 16.18
C PHE A 297 -8.63 11.38 16.82
N VAL A 298 -7.86 12.46 16.67
CA VAL A 298 -8.37 13.83 16.84
C VAL A 298 -8.68 14.33 15.43
N ALA A 299 -9.86 13.98 14.94
CA ALA A 299 -10.28 14.22 13.57
C ALA A 299 -11.27 15.39 13.48
N LEU A 300 -11.37 15.99 12.29
CA LEU A 300 -12.17 17.18 11.99
C LEU A 300 -13.63 17.01 12.40
N ALA A 301 -14.26 15.89 12.03
CA ALA A 301 -15.62 15.57 12.46
C ALA A 301 -15.77 15.57 14.00
N GLY A 302 -14.93 14.84 14.72
CA GLY A 302 -14.95 14.84 16.19
C GLY A 302 -14.73 16.23 16.82
N VAL A 303 -13.77 17.00 16.31
CA VAL A 303 -13.45 18.36 16.77
C VAL A 303 -14.60 19.35 16.53
N LEU A 304 -15.36 19.18 15.44
CA LEU A 304 -16.56 19.97 15.15
C LEU A 304 -17.74 19.54 16.04
N ALA A 305 -17.91 18.24 16.29
CA ALA A 305 -18.93 17.72 17.18
C ALA A 305 -18.78 18.26 18.62
N GLU A 306 -17.55 18.32 19.13
CA GLU A 306 -17.23 18.97 20.42
C GLU A 306 -17.61 20.46 20.47
N ARG A 307 -17.76 21.11 19.30
CA ARG A 307 -18.18 22.51 19.14
C ARG A 307 -19.66 22.67 18.83
N GLY A 308 -20.45 21.61 18.96
CA GLY A 308 -21.91 21.64 18.79
C GLY A 308 -22.40 21.43 17.36
N TYR A 309 -21.52 21.06 16.42
CA TYR A 309 -21.95 20.68 15.07
C TYR A 309 -22.50 19.25 15.05
N THR A 310 -23.53 19.02 14.23
CA THR A 310 -23.91 17.65 13.84
C THR A 310 -23.03 17.23 12.67
N THR A 311 -22.42 16.05 12.76
CA THR A 311 -21.48 15.55 11.74
C THR A 311 -22.02 14.32 11.03
N LEU A 312 -21.94 14.34 9.70
CA LEU A 312 -22.44 13.27 8.85
C LEU A 312 -21.43 12.97 7.74
N SER A 313 -21.16 11.69 7.50
CA SER A 313 -20.50 11.21 6.30
C SER A 313 -21.51 10.49 5.40
N ALA A 314 -21.37 10.65 4.08
CA ALA A 314 -22.25 10.05 3.10
C ALA A 314 -21.40 9.48 1.96
N VAL A 315 -21.47 8.16 1.77
CA VAL A 315 -20.72 7.45 0.72
C VAL A 315 -21.69 6.48 0.05
N PRO A 316 -22.02 6.63 -1.25
CA PRO A 316 -23.01 5.80 -1.91
C PRO A 316 -22.46 4.42 -2.32
N PHE A 317 -21.77 3.77 -1.38
CA PHE A 317 -21.11 2.49 -1.53
C PHE A 317 -21.13 1.70 -0.22
N GLU A 318 -20.78 0.42 -0.27
CA GLU A 318 -20.80 -0.46 0.90
C GLU A 318 -19.85 0.07 2.00
N GLY A 319 -20.36 0.26 3.21
CA GLY A 319 -19.54 0.80 4.31
C GLY A 319 -18.39 -0.08 4.77
N ARG A 320 -18.37 -1.38 4.40
CA ARG A 320 -17.22 -2.27 4.66
C ARG A 320 -16.03 -1.94 3.74
N PHE A 321 -16.28 -1.34 2.59
CA PHE A 321 -15.22 -0.98 1.65
C PHE A 321 -14.34 0.10 2.28
N TRP A 322 -13.03 -0.10 2.20
CA TRP A 322 -12.04 0.70 2.94
C TRP A 322 -12.27 0.76 4.45
N ASN A 323 -12.93 -0.24 5.05
CA ASN A 323 -13.21 -0.31 6.48
C ASN A 323 -13.93 0.94 7.05
N ARG A 324 -14.76 1.60 6.22
CA ARG A 324 -15.36 2.89 6.57
C ARG A 324 -16.28 2.85 7.77
N ARG A 325 -16.99 1.74 7.99
CA ARG A 325 -17.81 1.56 9.21
C ARG A 325 -16.99 1.72 10.49
N VAL A 326 -15.71 1.32 10.47
CA VAL A 326 -14.81 1.47 11.62
C VAL A 326 -14.15 2.85 11.60
N THR A 327 -13.60 3.29 10.47
CA THR A 327 -12.84 4.54 10.42
C THR A 327 -13.72 5.78 10.58
N HIS A 328 -14.91 5.82 9.99
CA HIS A 328 -15.80 6.99 10.13
C HIS A 328 -16.28 7.17 11.57
N ALA A 329 -16.54 6.06 12.27
CA ALA A 329 -16.81 6.09 13.71
C ALA A 329 -15.58 6.59 14.49
N ALA A 330 -14.38 6.11 14.15
CA ALA A 330 -13.13 6.52 14.80
C ALA A 330 -12.75 8.00 14.53
N TYR A 331 -13.18 8.57 13.40
CA TYR A 331 -13.04 10.00 13.08
C TYR A 331 -14.08 10.89 13.80
N GLY A 332 -15.10 10.29 14.42
CA GLY A 332 -16.10 11.01 15.21
C GLY A 332 -17.29 11.54 14.39
N PHE A 333 -17.62 10.91 13.26
CA PHE A 333 -18.90 11.17 12.60
C PHE A 333 -20.05 10.67 13.46
N ALA A 334 -21.04 11.52 13.73
CA ALA A 334 -22.24 11.13 14.47
C ALA A 334 -23.16 10.22 13.64
N THR A 335 -23.15 10.37 12.32
CA THR A 335 -23.91 9.53 11.39
C THR A 335 -23.07 9.21 10.15
N SER A 336 -23.12 7.97 9.69
CA SER A 336 -22.49 7.55 8.45
C SER A 336 -23.50 6.83 7.57
N LEU A 337 -23.77 7.40 6.40
CA LEU A 337 -24.68 6.87 5.40
C LEU A 337 -23.89 6.13 4.32
N PHE A 338 -24.25 4.88 4.11
CA PHE A 338 -23.67 4.01 3.09
C PHE A 338 -24.73 3.61 2.06
N SER A 339 -24.39 2.75 1.10
CA SER A 339 -25.29 2.33 0.02
C SER A 339 -26.71 1.96 0.47
N GLU A 340 -26.87 1.39 1.67
CA GLU A 340 -28.19 0.98 2.19
C GLU A 340 -29.11 2.17 2.55
N ALA A 341 -28.55 3.37 2.70
CA ALA A 341 -29.29 4.59 3.03
C ALA A 341 -29.79 5.36 1.80
N PHE A 342 -29.30 5.02 0.60
CA PHE A 342 -29.64 5.72 -0.64
C PHE A 342 -30.67 4.94 -1.45
N ARG A 343 -31.47 5.67 -2.23
CA ARG A 343 -32.42 5.04 -3.16
C ARG A 343 -31.64 4.27 -4.24
N PRO A 344 -32.15 3.10 -4.69
CA PRO A 344 -31.60 2.45 -5.86
C PRO A 344 -31.65 3.41 -7.06
N GLY A 345 -30.56 3.46 -7.81
CA GLY A 345 -30.43 4.28 -9.01
C GLY A 345 -29.54 3.61 -10.02
N ARG A 346 -29.17 4.33 -11.07
CA ARG A 346 -28.32 3.76 -12.13
C ARG A 346 -26.91 3.52 -11.58
N GLY A 347 -26.44 2.28 -11.64
CA GLY A 347 -25.04 1.96 -11.38
C GLY A 347 -24.14 2.42 -12.53
N ILE A 348 -23.01 3.07 -12.21
CA ILE A 348 -21.92 3.33 -13.15
C ILE A 348 -20.62 2.89 -12.48
N GLY A 349 -19.85 2.03 -13.16
CA GLY A 349 -18.65 1.44 -12.57
C GLY A 349 -19.00 0.57 -11.37
N TRP A 350 -18.53 0.95 -10.19
CA TRP A 350 -18.67 0.13 -8.98
C TRP A 350 -19.99 0.38 -8.22
N GLY A 351 -20.59 1.57 -8.31
CA GLY A 351 -21.68 1.97 -7.41
C GLY A 351 -22.74 2.86 -8.06
N LEU A 352 -23.58 3.46 -7.21
CA LEU A 352 -24.57 4.47 -7.60
C LEU A 352 -23.87 5.66 -8.25
N ASN A 353 -24.43 6.17 -9.35
CA ASN A 353 -23.86 7.35 -10.01
C ASN A 353 -24.01 8.63 -9.15
N ASP A 354 -23.08 9.57 -9.34
CA ASP A 354 -23.00 10.79 -8.53
C ASP A 354 -24.25 11.69 -8.65
N ARG A 355 -24.96 11.66 -9.80
CA ARG A 355 -26.19 12.43 -9.97
C ARG A 355 -27.29 11.91 -9.05
N ASP A 356 -27.51 10.59 -9.02
CA ASP A 356 -28.53 9.98 -8.18
C ASP A 356 -28.14 10.03 -6.69
N PHE A 357 -26.84 10.07 -6.37
CA PHE A 357 -26.36 10.27 -5.00
C PHE A 357 -26.63 11.69 -4.47
N LEU A 358 -26.43 12.71 -5.30
CA LEU A 358 -26.55 14.12 -4.92
C LEU A 358 -27.97 14.70 -5.07
N ALA A 359 -28.93 13.94 -5.64
CA ALA A 359 -30.30 14.38 -5.90
C ALA A 359 -31.25 14.16 -4.71
#